data_AF-A0A559NU80-F1
#
_entry.id   AF-A0A559NU80-F1
#
_cell.length_a   1.000
_cell.length_b   1.000
_cell.length_c   1.000
_cell.angle_alpha   90.00
_cell.angle_beta   90.00
_cell.angle_gamma   90.00
#
_symmetry.space_group_name_H-M   'P 1'
#
loop_
_entity.id
_entity.type
_entity.pdbx_description
1 polymer ?
#
loop_
_entity_poly.entity_id
_entity_poly.type
_entity_poly.pdbx_seq_one_letter_code
_entity_poly.pdbx_strand_id
1 'polypeptide(L)'
;MMLFLSNFKSTVLLWFLVLGTCGNNAHTVTENTQRASKPQIKQEEKEIVVAANRTEAYVPLLKGKKIAVVANLTSVIFKPGGYTHLVDSLLSLDVAIKHVFSPEHGFRGNFDAGEHVNNSKDTKTGLELISLHGKNRKPSQEQLDGLDLVLFDIQDVGVRFYTYIATLQLVMEACAEKGIPVLVLDRPNPNGHYVDGPTMEAEHTSFLGMTQIPLVYGMTIGEYANMVNEEMWLEGDKKVDLTVFPLENWTHDRFYSLPIRPSPNLPNDTSITLYPSLGMLEGTNINAGRGTEFQFQRYGASFLDKNVYEFTYIPKPNFGSKYPKEEGKLCYGKDLSKTERMNEVTMEYIIDAYTNTVDKSKFFLTDGFTKHAGNDRLQKQIEAGATNAEIKATWKADIEKFKKIRAKYLLY
;
A
#
# COMPACT_ATOMS: atom_id res chain seq x y z
N MET A 1 -3.95 50.40 84.85
CA MET A 1 -3.74 49.62 86.09
C MET A 1 -3.38 48.21 85.67
N MET A 2 -2.15 47.79 85.99
CA MET A 2 -1.57 46.42 85.88
C MET A 2 -1.55 45.72 84.50
N LEU A 3 -0.60 44.88 84.09
CA LEU A 3 0.84 44.60 84.31
C LEU A 3 1.05 43.16 83.76
N PHE A 4 2.16 42.94 83.04
CA PHE A 4 2.88 41.65 82.80
C PHE A 4 2.25 40.60 81.85
N LEU A 5 2.83 40.31 80.68
CA LEU A 5 4.05 39.53 80.35
C LEU A 5 3.89 38.01 80.50
N SER A 6 3.98 37.27 79.37
CA SER A 6 4.95 36.17 79.25
C SER A 6 5.11 35.73 77.79
N ASN A 7 6.37 35.69 77.36
CA ASN A 7 6.85 35.12 76.11
C ASN A 7 6.76 33.59 76.14
N PHE A 8 6.40 32.96 75.02
CA PHE A 8 6.98 31.67 74.66
C PHE A 8 7.34 31.66 73.18
N LYS A 9 8.58 31.32 72.91
CA LYS A 9 9.29 31.47 71.65
C LYS A 9 9.00 30.31 70.69
N SER A 10 8.94 30.68 69.42
CA SER A 10 9.61 30.04 68.29
C SER A 10 9.04 28.75 67.69
N THR A 11 8.84 28.90 66.38
CA THR A 11 9.10 27.95 65.28
C THR A 11 8.04 26.89 64.97
N VAL A 12 7.63 26.95 63.69
CA VAL A 12 6.95 25.94 62.87
C VAL A 12 5.43 25.94 62.93
N LEU A 13 4.78 26.79 62.14
CA LEU A 13 3.88 26.29 61.09
C LEU A 13 3.51 27.38 60.08
N LEU A 14 3.83 27.08 58.82
CA LEU A 14 3.59 27.87 57.63
C LEU A 14 2.07 27.89 57.30
N TRP A 15 1.53 29.10 57.17
CA TRP A 15 0.65 29.54 56.09
C TRP A 15 -0.56 28.66 55.72
N PHE A 16 -1.73 29.00 56.27
CA PHE A 16 -3.01 28.81 55.57
C PHE A 16 -3.90 30.05 55.69
N LEU A 17 -3.83 30.83 54.61
CA LEU A 17 -4.83 31.64 53.91
C LEU A 17 -6.16 31.99 54.61
N VAL A 18 -6.37 33.31 54.66
CA VAL A 18 -7.47 34.08 55.24
C VAL A 18 -8.68 34.18 54.29
N LEU A 19 -9.85 34.03 54.89
CA LEU A 19 -11.21 34.33 54.42
C LEU A 19 -11.39 35.79 53.97
N GLY A 20 -12.31 36.06 53.04
CA GLY A 20 -12.92 37.40 52.96
C GLY A 20 -13.50 37.76 51.60
N THR A 21 -14.79 37.49 51.43
CA THR A 21 -15.64 37.89 50.29
C THR A 21 -16.03 39.38 50.31
N CYS A 22 -16.33 39.90 49.10
CA CYS A 22 -17.25 41.00 48.72
C CYS A 22 -16.63 42.30 48.17
N GLY A 23 -17.03 42.69 46.94
CA GLY A 23 -17.11 44.10 46.53
C GLY A 23 -16.72 44.47 45.09
N ASN A 24 -17.67 44.30 44.15
CA ASN A 24 -18.00 45.13 42.97
C ASN A 24 -16.94 45.67 41.96
N ASN A 25 -17.12 45.25 40.70
CA ASN A 25 -16.90 45.86 39.38
C ASN A 25 -15.88 47.01 39.18
N ALA A 26 -14.87 46.73 38.35
CA ALA A 26 -14.21 47.71 37.49
C ALA A 26 -14.01 47.11 36.09
N HIS A 27 -14.44 47.86 35.07
CA HIS A 27 -14.19 47.59 33.66
C HIS A 27 -12.68 47.50 33.38
N THR A 28 -12.20 46.35 32.90
CA THR A 28 -10.87 46.22 32.30
C THR A 28 -11.00 46.23 30.79
N VAL A 29 -10.44 47.29 30.20
CA VAL A 29 -10.15 47.40 28.77
C VAL A 29 -9.22 46.26 28.38
N THR A 30 -9.67 45.36 27.53
CA THR A 30 -8.85 44.28 26.98
C THR A 30 -7.85 44.89 26.00
N GLU A 31 -6.59 44.97 26.40
CA GLU A 31 -5.48 45.22 25.47
C GLU A 31 -5.42 44.07 24.47
N ASN A 32 -5.89 44.34 23.25
CA ASN A 32 -5.79 43.48 22.10
C ASN A 32 -4.32 43.41 21.65
N THR A 33 -3.52 42.59 22.33
CA THR A 33 -2.19 42.22 21.83
C THR A 33 -2.39 41.14 20.78
N GLN A 34 -2.76 41.55 19.56
CA GLN A 34 -2.65 40.70 18.38
C GLN A 34 -1.17 40.35 18.21
N ARG A 35 -0.79 39.13 18.61
CA ARG A 35 0.41 38.49 18.07
C ARG A 35 0.17 38.37 16.57
N ALA A 36 0.77 39.29 15.81
CA ALA A 36 0.85 39.20 14.37
C ALA A 36 1.46 37.83 14.03
N SER A 37 0.63 36.92 13.50
CA SER A 37 1.12 35.72 12.87
C SER A 37 2.03 36.18 11.74
N LYS A 38 3.31 35.76 11.79
CA LYS A 38 4.21 35.95 10.65
C LYS A 38 3.51 35.38 9.42
N PRO A 39 3.47 36.10 8.29
CA PRO A 39 2.91 35.57 7.06
C PRO A 39 3.67 34.30 6.71
N GLN A 40 2.99 33.17 6.83
CA GLN A 40 3.52 31.88 6.43
C GLN A 40 3.52 31.90 4.91
N ILE A 41 4.68 32.18 4.31
CA ILE A 41 4.87 32.06 2.87
C ILE A 41 4.53 30.61 2.54
N LYS A 42 3.39 30.40 1.88
CA LYS A 42 2.97 29.10 1.40
C LYS A 42 4.00 28.72 0.34
N GLN A 43 5.04 27.97 0.73
CA GLN A 43 6.01 27.43 -0.21
C GLN A 43 5.20 26.57 -1.19
N GLU A 44 5.23 26.92 -2.48
CA GLU A 44 4.69 26.03 -3.50
C GLU A 44 5.42 24.70 -3.38
N GLU A 45 4.68 23.65 -3.03
CA GLU A 45 5.25 22.31 -3.00
C GLU A 45 5.68 21.93 -4.42
N LYS A 46 6.98 21.65 -4.59
CA LYS A 46 7.52 21.18 -5.87
C LYS A 46 6.82 19.90 -6.30
N GLU A 47 6.61 19.71 -7.60
CA GLU A 47 6.01 18.49 -8.13
C GLU A 47 6.84 17.24 -7.76
N ILE A 48 6.16 16.12 -7.49
CA ILE A 48 6.83 14.83 -7.25
C ILE A 48 7.43 14.35 -8.58
N VAL A 49 8.72 14.07 -8.59
CA VAL A 49 9.40 13.52 -9.77
C VAL A 49 9.66 12.03 -9.51
N VAL A 50 9.01 11.17 -10.30
CA VAL A 50 9.26 9.72 -10.23
C VAL A 50 10.65 9.37 -10.76
N ALA A 51 11.24 8.27 -10.30
CA ALA A 51 12.60 7.91 -10.71
C ALA A 51 12.74 7.74 -12.23
N ALA A 52 11.72 7.21 -12.90
CA ALA A 52 11.67 7.06 -14.36
C ALA A 52 11.77 8.40 -15.12
N ASN A 53 11.43 9.53 -14.49
CA ASN A 53 11.60 10.85 -15.10
C ASN A 53 13.04 11.38 -15.05
N ARG A 54 13.92 10.75 -14.26
CA ARG A 54 15.30 11.21 -14.02
C ARG A 54 16.29 10.56 -14.99
N THR A 55 15.96 10.57 -16.29
CA THR A 55 16.70 9.84 -17.33
C THR A 55 18.19 10.17 -17.35
N GLU A 56 18.56 11.44 -17.17
CA GLU A 56 19.96 11.88 -17.12
C GLU A 56 20.77 11.19 -16.00
N ALA A 57 20.10 10.78 -14.92
CA ALA A 57 20.76 10.16 -13.77
C ALA A 57 21.00 8.66 -13.97
N TYR A 58 20.05 7.93 -14.56
CA TYR A 58 20.11 6.46 -14.64
C TYR A 58 20.43 5.90 -16.03
N VAL A 59 20.08 6.60 -17.12
CA VAL A 59 20.35 6.11 -18.49
C VAL A 59 21.85 5.88 -18.77
N PRO A 60 22.80 6.71 -18.27
CA PRO A 60 24.22 6.43 -18.44
C PRO A 60 24.64 5.06 -17.90
N LEU A 61 23.99 4.56 -16.85
CA LEU A 61 24.26 3.23 -16.29
C LEU A 61 23.76 2.08 -17.19
N LEU A 62 22.83 2.36 -18.11
CA LEU A 62 22.24 1.39 -19.02
C LEU A 62 22.98 1.34 -20.38
N LYS A 63 23.75 2.38 -20.72
CA LYS A 63 24.44 2.47 -22.01
C LYS A 63 25.51 1.38 -22.13
N GLY A 64 25.53 0.74 -23.31
CA GLY A 64 26.46 -0.36 -23.61
C GLY A 64 26.12 -1.68 -22.92
N LYS A 65 25.06 -1.76 -22.11
CA LYS A 65 24.56 -2.97 -21.47
C LYS A 65 23.39 -3.57 -22.25
N LYS A 66 23.28 -4.89 -22.25
CA LYS A 66 22.07 -5.62 -22.66
C LYS A 66 21.20 -5.82 -21.43
N ILE A 67 20.02 -5.21 -21.43
CA ILE A 67 19.13 -5.24 -20.26
C ILE A 67 17.84 -5.98 -20.55
N ALA A 68 17.21 -6.49 -19.50
CA ALA A 68 15.77 -6.76 -19.49
C ALA A 68 15.06 -5.71 -18.65
N VAL A 69 13.80 -5.42 -18.98
CA VAL A 69 12.96 -4.48 -18.23
C VAL A 69 11.77 -5.23 -17.65
N VAL A 70 11.55 -5.16 -16.34
CA VAL A 70 10.32 -5.59 -15.68
C VAL A 70 9.38 -4.39 -15.66
N ALA A 71 8.32 -4.46 -16.48
CA ALA A 71 7.43 -3.33 -16.72
C ALA A 71 5.99 -3.78 -17.00
N ASN A 72 5.04 -2.88 -16.74
CA ASN A 72 3.64 -2.97 -17.13
C ASN A 72 3.16 -1.63 -17.69
N LEU A 73 1.84 -1.48 -17.87
CA LEU A 73 1.25 -0.24 -18.40
C LEU A 73 1.56 1.04 -17.58
N THR A 74 1.95 0.89 -16.31
CA THR A 74 2.26 2.01 -15.40
C THR A 74 3.71 2.49 -15.53
N SER A 75 4.56 1.71 -16.22
CA SER A 75 5.98 1.95 -16.42
C SER A 75 6.20 3.07 -17.44
N VAL A 76 5.96 4.30 -17.02
CA VAL A 76 5.95 5.47 -17.90
C VAL A 76 6.85 6.59 -17.39
N ILE A 77 7.35 7.38 -18.35
CA ILE A 77 7.98 8.68 -18.14
C ILE A 77 6.93 9.74 -18.40
N PHE A 78 6.64 10.56 -17.39
CA PHE A 78 5.66 11.65 -17.49
C PHE A 78 6.23 12.83 -18.25
N LYS A 79 5.36 13.55 -18.97
CA LYS A 79 5.69 14.79 -19.66
C LYS A 79 4.48 15.72 -19.62
N PRO A 80 4.64 17.03 -19.88
CA PRO A 80 3.50 17.93 -19.95
C PRO A 80 2.40 17.38 -20.89
N GLY A 81 1.19 17.17 -20.35
CA GLY A 81 0.04 16.70 -21.11
C GLY A 81 0.01 15.20 -21.44
N GLY A 82 0.89 14.36 -20.87
CA GLY A 82 0.80 12.91 -21.05
C GLY A 82 2.02 12.14 -20.57
N TYR A 83 2.28 11.01 -21.21
CA TYR A 83 3.40 10.15 -20.85
C TYR A 83 3.93 9.37 -22.06
N THR A 84 5.08 8.74 -21.89
CA THR A 84 5.61 7.75 -22.83
C THR A 84 6.08 6.55 -22.05
N HIS A 85 5.80 5.35 -22.55
CA HIS A 85 6.18 4.13 -21.87
C HIS A 85 7.71 4.04 -21.78
N LEU A 86 8.23 3.65 -20.61
CA LEU A 86 9.66 3.61 -20.29
C LEU A 86 10.46 2.86 -21.35
N VAL A 87 10.01 1.66 -21.73
CA VAL A 87 10.65 0.85 -22.80
C VAL A 87 10.76 1.62 -24.13
N ASP A 88 9.73 2.36 -24.53
CA ASP A 88 9.79 3.15 -25.77
C ASP A 88 10.84 4.27 -25.66
N SER A 89 10.87 4.95 -24.52
CA SER A 89 11.86 5.99 -24.22
C SER A 89 13.28 5.45 -24.20
N LEU A 90 13.51 4.30 -23.55
CA LEU A 90 14.83 3.67 -23.48
C LEU A 90 15.33 3.23 -24.86
N LEU A 91 14.48 2.66 -25.70
CA LEU A 91 14.83 2.34 -27.09
C LEU A 91 15.19 3.59 -27.89
N SER A 92 14.43 4.68 -27.73
CA SER A 92 14.72 5.96 -28.40
C SER A 92 16.02 6.62 -27.91
N LEU A 93 16.50 6.20 -26.74
CA LEU A 93 17.77 6.61 -26.14
C LEU A 93 18.87 5.56 -26.38
N ASP A 94 18.76 4.72 -27.42
CA ASP A 94 19.71 3.66 -27.80
C ASP A 94 20.16 2.76 -26.63
N VAL A 95 19.24 2.41 -25.72
CA VAL A 95 19.47 1.38 -24.71
C VAL A 95 19.13 0.02 -25.32
N ALA A 96 20.06 -0.94 -25.22
CA ALA A 96 19.86 -2.27 -25.77
C ALA A 96 18.99 -3.13 -24.85
N ILE A 97 17.68 -3.18 -25.16
CA ILE A 97 16.73 -4.03 -24.45
C ILE A 97 16.62 -5.38 -25.16
N LYS A 98 16.89 -6.48 -24.44
CA LYS A 98 16.80 -7.84 -24.97
C LYS A 98 15.35 -8.33 -24.99
N HIS A 99 14.64 -8.17 -23.89
CA HIS A 99 13.23 -8.53 -23.73
C HIS A 99 12.63 -7.79 -22.53
N VAL A 100 11.31 -7.88 -22.39
CA VAL A 100 10.55 -7.30 -21.29
C VAL A 100 9.90 -8.42 -20.49
N PHE A 101 10.04 -8.38 -19.18
CA PHE A 101 9.24 -9.17 -18.27
C PHE A 101 7.98 -8.39 -17.91
N SER A 102 6.81 -8.98 -18.14
CA SER A 102 5.51 -8.39 -17.78
C SER A 102 4.86 -9.25 -16.70
N PRO A 103 4.58 -8.71 -15.50
CA PRO A 103 3.78 -9.41 -14.50
C PRO A 103 2.29 -9.36 -14.88
N GLU A 104 1.41 -9.37 -13.87
CA GLU A 104 -0.04 -9.34 -14.03
C GLU A 104 -0.54 -8.10 -14.81
N HIS A 105 -1.72 -8.24 -15.44
CA HIS A 105 -2.44 -7.21 -16.20
C HIS A 105 -1.77 -6.72 -17.50
N GLY A 106 -0.59 -7.26 -17.82
CA GLY A 106 0.07 -7.10 -19.10
C GLY A 106 0.81 -5.77 -19.31
N PHE A 107 1.55 -5.71 -20.43
CA PHE A 107 2.52 -4.66 -20.72
C PHE A 107 1.90 -3.35 -21.24
N ARG A 108 0.87 -3.42 -22.08
CA ARG A 108 0.22 -2.25 -22.72
C ARG A 108 -1.23 -2.02 -22.28
N GLY A 109 -1.72 -2.75 -21.27
CA GLY A 109 -3.06 -2.54 -20.69
C GLY A 109 -4.25 -3.17 -21.42
N ASN A 110 -4.01 -4.15 -22.30
CA ASN A 110 -5.09 -4.81 -23.07
C ASN A 110 -5.61 -6.13 -22.45
N PHE A 111 -5.24 -6.47 -21.21
CA PHE A 111 -5.56 -7.77 -20.59
C PHE A 111 -6.34 -7.61 -19.28
N ASP A 112 -7.29 -8.51 -19.04
CA ASP A 112 -8.10 -8.53 -17.80
C ASP A 112 -7.31 -9.07 -16.59
N ALA A 113 -7.84 -8.88 -15.38
CA ALA A 113 -7.29 -9.45 -14.15
C ALA A 113 -7.36 -10.99 -14.15
N GLY A 114 -6.21 -11.64 -13.97
CA GLY A 114 -6.11 -13.10 -13.91
C GLY A 114 -6.10 -13.80 -15.28
N GLU A 115 -6.17 -13.08 -16.40
CA GLU A 115 -5.97 -13.70 -17.71
C GLU A 115 -4.52 -14.16 -17.87
N HIS A 116 -4.34 -15.33 -18.50
CA HIS A 116 -3.03 -15.84 -18.86
C HIS A 116 -2.41 -14.91 -19.91
N VAL A 117 -1.58 -13.97 -19.46
CA VAL A 117 -0.66 -13.26 -20.34
C VAL A 117 0.36 -14.28 -20.81
N ASN A 118 0.25 -14.73 -22.07
CA ASN A 118 1.23 -15.62 -22.67
C ASN A 118 2.45 -14.83 -23.15
N ASN A 119 3.57 -15.53 -23.32
CA ASN A 119 4.72 -14.95 -24.02
C ASN A 119 4.26 -14.47 -25.39
N SER A 120 4.62 -13.23 -25.71
CA SER A 120 4.17 -12.56 -26.92
C SER A 120 5.26 -11.62 -27.43
N LYS A 121 4.97 -10.89 -28.50
CA LYS A 121 5.84 -9.80 -28.98
C LYS A 121 5.09 -8.50 -28.87
N ASP A 122 5.76 -7.46 -28.40
CA ASP A 122 5.23 -6.11 -28.45
C ASP A 122 5.16 -5.67 -29.91
N THR A 123 3.95 -5.41 -30.42
CA THR A 123 3.73 -5.09 -31.85
C THR A 123 4.40 -3.78 -32.26
N LYS A 124 4.64 -2.88 -31.31
CA LYS A 124 5.28 -1.58 -31.55
C LYS A 124 6.80 -1.69 -31.65
N THR A 125 7.44 -2.41 -30.73
CA THR A 125 8.92 -2.45 -30.63
C THR A 125 9.53 -3.74 -31.19
N GLY A 126 8.73 -4.79 -31.38
CA GLY A 126 9.19 -6.13 -31.77
C GLY A 126 9.85 -6.92 -30.64
N LEU A 127 9.98 -6.34 -29.44
CA LEU A 127 10.57 -6.99 -28.28
C LEU A 127 9.74 -8.19 -27.82
N GLU A 128 10.43 -9.23 -27.36
CA GLU A 128 9.78 -10.35 -26.68
C GLU A 128 9.23 -9.90 -25.32
N LEU A 129 7.99 -10.28 -25.05
CA LEU A 129 7.29 -10.09 -23.78
C LEU A 129 7.22 -11.45 -23.09
N ILE A 130 7.90 -11.58 -21.95
CA ILE A 130 7.94 -12.78 -21.13
C ILE A 130 7.03 -12.57 -19.92
N SER A 131 6.07 -13.47 -19.73
CA SER A 131 5.10 -13.36 -18.64
C SER A 131 5.67 -13.81 -17.31
N LEU A 132 5.59 -12.96 -16.28
CA LEU A 132 5.91 -13.29 -14.89
C LEU A 132 4.64 -13.58 -14.07
N HIS A 133 3.81 -14.50 -14.56
CA HIS A 133 2.55 -14.87 -13.92
C HIS A 133 2.30 -16.40 -13.91
N GLY A 134 1.32 -16.85 -13.12
CA GLY A 134 0.96 -18.26 -13.00
C GLY A 134 2.12 -19.12 -12.50
N LYS A 135 2.54 -20.09 -13.31
CA LYS A 135 3.68 -20.98 -12.99
C LYS A 135 5.05 -20.33 -13.25
N ASN A 136 5.10 -19.21 -13.97
CA ASN A 136 6.35 -18.57 -14.39
C ASN A 136 6.61 -17.24 -13.65
N ARG A 137 6.33 -17.16 -12.34
CA ARG A 137 6.43 -15.90 -11.57
C ARG A 137 7.86 -15.43 -11.31
N LYS A 138 8.84 -16.33 -11.35
CA LYS A 138 10.27 -16.07 -11.18
C LYS A 138 10.95 -16.21 -12.55
N PRO A 139 11.76 -15.24 -13.01
CA PRO A 139 12.54 -15.39 -14.24
C PRO A 139 13.36 -16.68 -14.21
N SER A 140 13.36 -17.44 -15.30
CA SER A 140 14.22 -18.62 -15.41
C SER A 140 15.67 -18.22 -15.64
N GLN A 141 16.61 -19.10 -15.28
CA GLN A 141 18.03 -18.83 -15.46
C GLN A 141 18.40 -18.66 -16.94
N GLU A 142 17.69 -19.32 -17.85
CA GLU A 142 17.85 -19.18 -19.30
C GLU A 142 17.32 -17.82 -19.80
N GLN A 143 16.22 -17.34 -19.24
CA GLN A 143 15.68 -16.01 -19.57
C GLN A 143 16.67 -14.91 -19.17
N LEU A 144 17.48 -15.16 -18.14
CA LEU A 144 18.53 -14.25 -17.69
C LEU A 144 19.83 -14.29 -18.50
N ASP A 145 20.02 -15.27 -19.41
CA ASP A 145 21.28 -15.44 -20.12
C ASP A 145 21.65 -14.22 -20.97
N GLY A 146 22.91 -13.79 -20.87
CA GLY A 146 23.45 -12.69 -21.68
C GLY A 146 22.84 -11.31 -21.39
N LEU A 147 22.17 -11.17 -20.24
CA LEU A 147 21.81 -9.88 -19.66
C LEU A 147 22.95 -9.38 -18.76
N ASP A 148 23.19 -8.08 -18.80
CA ASP A 148 24.13 -7.39 -17.92
C ASP A 148 23.45 -6.73 -16.72
N LEU A 149 22.13 -6.53 -16.79
CA LEU A 149 21.32 -5.85 -15.76
C LEU A 149 19.82 -6.09 -15.99
N VAL A 150 19.05 -6.16 -14.90
CA VAL A 150 17.58 -6.12 -14.94
C VAL A 150 17.09 -4.78 -14.37
N LEU A 151 16.31 -4.05 -15.15
CA LEU A 151 15.67 -2.79 -14.75
C LEU A 151 14.23 -3.07 -14.30
N PHE A 152 13.84 -2.65 -13.10
CA PHE A 152 12.49 -2.79 -12.57
C PHE A 152 11.82 -1.41 -12.43
N ASP A 153 10.63 -1.26 -13.01
CA ASP A 153 9.83 -0.04 -12.91
C ASP A 153 8.34 -0.38 -12.94
N ILE A 154 7.65 -0.42 -11.80
CA ILE A 154 6.21 -0.69 -11.73
C ILE A 154 5.58 0.10 -10.58
N GLN A 155 4.41 0.69 -10.81
CA GLN A 155 3.64 1.38 -9.78
C GLN A 155 2.92 0.38 -8.85
N ASP A 156 3.32 0.36 -7.59
CA ASP A 156 2.65 -0.39 -6.51
C ASP A 156 1.55 0.45 -5.83
N VAL A 157 0.79 -0.14 -4.90
CA VAL A 157 -0.24 0.56 -4.10
C VAL A 157 -0.05 0.46 -2.58
N GLY A 158 1.05 -0.12 -2.10
CA GLY A 158 1.40 -0.15 -0.68
C GLY A 158 0.69 -1.21 0.15
N VAL A 159 0.21 -2.28 -0.49
CA VAL A 159 -0.56 -3.34 0.18
C VAL A 159 0.06 -4.69 -0.13
N ARG A 160 0.33 -5.50 0.90
CA ARG A 160 1.11 -6.76 0.79
C ARG A 160 0.57 -7.74 -0.25
N PHE A 161 -0.76 -7.88 -0.34
CA PHE A 161 -1.39 -8.77 -1.33
C PHE A 161 -1.51 -8.17 -2.74
N TYR A 162 -1.01 -6.95 -2.96
CA TYR A 162 -0.75 -6.41 -4.28
C TYR A 162 0.61 -6.91 -4.77
N THR A 163 0.61 -7.82 -5.73
CA THR A 163 1.69 -8.80 -5.90
C THR A 163 2.95 -8.28 -6.58
N TYR A 164 3.08 -6.98 -6.85
CA TYR A 164 4.27 -6.44 -7.51
C TYR A 164 5.51 -6.43 -6.63
N ILE A 165 5.38 -6.30 -5.30
CA ILE A 165 6.50 -6.52 -4.38
C ILE A 165 6.97 -7.98 -4.35
N ALA A 166 6.05 -8.93 -4.55
CA ALA A 166 6.39 -10.36 -4.67
C ALA A 166 7.08 -10.65 -6.02
N THR A 167 6.61 -10.04 -7.12
CA THR A 167 7.32 -10.09 -8.41
C THR A 167 8.74 -9.53 -8.28
N LEU A 168 8.91 -8.37 -7.65
CA LEU A 168 10.23 -7.77 -7.43
C LEU A 168 11.14 -8.72 -6.65
N GLN A 169 10.67 -9.30 -5.55
CA GLN A 169 11.45 -10.23 -4.75
C GLN A 169 11.90 -11.45 -5.56
N LEU A 170 11.00 -12.08 -6.34
CA LEU A 170 11.35 -13.21 -7.20
C LEU A 170 12.37 -12.84 -8.29
N VAL A 171 12.25 -11.64 -8.87
CA VAL A 171 13.24 -11.11 -9.82
C VAL A 171 14.60 -10.94 -9.14
N MET A 172 14.64 -10.35 -7.93
CA MET A 172 15.87 -10.17 -7.16
C MET A 172 16.50 -11.50 -6.80
N GLU A 173 15.73 -12.51 -6.38
CA GLU A 173 16.22 -13.86 -6.10
C GLU A 173 16.85 -14.52 -7.34
N ALA A 174 16.16 -14.49 -8.48
CA ALA A 174 16.68 -15.07 -9.73
C ALA A 174 17.96 -14.36 -10.19
N CYS A 175 18.03 -13.04 -10.02
CA CYS A 175 19.19 -12.23 -10.36
C CYS A 175 20.36 -12.47 -9.38
N ALA A 176 20.09 -12.63 -8.08
CA ALA A 176 21.10 -13.00 -7.09
C ALA A 176 21.69 -14.40 -7.36
N GLU A 177 20.86 -15.34 -7.81
CA GLU A 177 21.32 -16.68 -8.24
C GLU A 177 22.26 -16.63 -9.44
N LYS A 178 21.99 -15.75 -10.42
CA LYS A 178 22.78 -15.61 -11.65
C LYS A 178 24.00 -14.68 -11.48
N GLY A 179 23.98 -13.80 -10.49
CA GLY A 179 24.94 -12.70 -10.36
C GLY A 179 24.67 -11.53 -11.31
N ILE A 180 23.40 -11.27 -11.64
CA ILE A 180 22.98 -10.11 -12.46
C ILE A 180 22.54 -8.98 -11.54
N PRO A 181 23.04 -7.74 -11.72
CA PRO A 181 22.56 -6.59 -10.97
C PRO A 181 21.11 -6.21 -11.29
N VAL A 182 20.41 -5.67 -10.29
CA VAL A 182 19.05 -5.15 -10.40
C VAL A 182 19.05 -3.65 -10.15
N LEU A 183 18.43 -2.88 -11.05
CA LEU A 183 18.18 -1.46 -10.88
C LEU A 183 16.68 -1.23 -10.70
N VAL A 184 16.26 -0.63 -9.59
CA VAL A 184 14.86 -0.28 -9.33
C VAL A 184 14.67 1.22 -9.54
N LEU A 185 13.73 1.59 -10.41
CA LEU A 185 13.22 2.96 -10.51
C LEU A 185 12.08 3.09 -9.51
N ASP A 186 12.32 3.83 -8.43
CA ASP A 186 11.35 3.96 -7.36
C ASP A 186 10.10 4.76 -7.79
N ARG A 187 8.96 4.44 -7.16
CA ARG A 187 7.65 5.07 -7.40
C ARG A 187 6.95 5.40 -6.08
N PRO A 188 6.16 6.49 -6.01
CA PRO A 188 5.46 6.86 -4.79
C PRO A 188 4.52 5.75 -4.33
N ASN A 189 4.41 5.54 -3.02
CA ASN A 189 3.42 4.64 -2.45
C ASN A 189 2.16 5.45 -2.06
N PRO A 190 0.99 5.24 -2.68
CA PRO A 190 -0.23 5.97 -2.35
C PRO A 190 -0.79 5.68 -0.94
N ASN A 191 -0.36 4.56 -0.32
CA ASN A 191 -0.63 4.19 1.07
C ASN A 191 0.65 4.29 1.95
N GLY A 192 1.65 5.08 1.55
CA GLY A 192 2.94 5.22 2.24
C GLY A 192 2.87 5.90 3.61
N HIS A 193 1.80 6.66 3.88
CA HIS A 193 1.65 7.52 5.05
C HIS A 193 1.39 6.78 6.37
N TYR A 194 1.22 5.46 6.35
CA TYR A 194 0.94 4.69 7.57
C TYR A 194 1.42 3.23 7.47
N VAL A 195 1.46 2.55 8.61
CA VAL A 195 1.74 1.10 8.73
C VAL A 195 0.66 0.48 9.58
N ASP A 196 -0.05 -0.50 9.04
CA ASP A 196 -1.14 -1.15 9.77
C ASP A 196 -1.51 -2.54 9.19
N GLY A 197 -2.39 -3.23 9.90
CA GLY A 197 -3.02 -4.46 9.49
C GLY A 197 -2.30 -5.74 9.94
N PRO A 198 -2.92 -6.91 9.69
CA PRO A 198 -2.40 -8.19 10.12
C PRO A 198 -1.04 -8.48 9.47
N THR A 199 -0.07 -8.88 10.30
CA THR A 199 1.28 -9.23 9.83
C THR A 199 1.31 -10.67 9.32
N MET A 200 2.10 -10.89 8.27
CA MET A 200 2.30 -12.21 7.67
C MET A 200 3.13 -13.09 8.59
N GLU A 201 2.65 -14.29 8.88
CA GLU A 201 3.36 -15.35 9.61
C GLU A 201 4.04 -16.30 8.61
N ALA A 202 5.16 -16.90 9.01
CA ALA A 202 6.03 -17.67 8.11
C ALA A 202 5.28 -18.84 7.43
N GLU A 203 4.42 -19.51 8.19
CA GLU A 203 3.61 -20.68 7.79
C GLU A 203 2.56 -20.34 6.72
N HIS A 204 2.25 -19.06 6.55
CA HIS A 204 1.20 -18.56 5.67
C HIS A 204 1.74 -17.77 4.48
N THR A 205 3.06 -17.69 4.34
CA THR A 205 3.72 -17.04 3.22
C THR A 205 3.26 -17.63 1.88
N SER A 206 3.07 -16.75 0.90
CA SER A 206 2.64 -17.11 -0.44
C SER A 206 2.97 -15.97 -1.41
N PHE A 207 2.53 -16.08 -2.67
CA PHE A 207 2.67 -14.96 -3.60
C PHE A 207 1.88 -13.71 -3.20
N LEU A 208 0.87 -13.83 -2.31
CA LEU A 208 0.16 -12.69 -1.72
C LEU A 208 0.90 -12.05 -0.53
N GLY A 209 2.09 -12.56 -0.20
CA GLY A 209 2.98 -12.01 0.82
C GLY A 209 4.11 -12.99 1.11
N MET A 210 5.30 -12.68 0.58
CA MET A 210 6.49 -13.53 0.69
C MET A 210 7.33 -13.22 1.93
N THR A 211 7.08 -12.09 2.58
CA THR A 211 7.83 -11.58 3.73
C THR A 211 6.91 -11.35 4.92
N GLN A 212 7.45 -11.46 6.14
CA GLN A 212 6.75 -11.30 7.40
C GLN A 212 6.51 -9.82 7.75
N ILE A 213 5.83 -9.09 6.84
CA ILE A 213 5.54 -7.66 6.95
C ILE A 213 4.04 -7.42 7.24
N PRO A 214 3.69 -6.25 7.82
CA PRO A 214 2.30 -5.81 7.95
C PRO A 214 1.59 -5.74 6.61
N LEU A 215 0.26 -5.74 6.63
CA LEU A 215 -0.55 -5.62 5.43
C LEU A 215 -0.26 -4.32 4.66
N VAL A 216 -0.30 -3.19 5.34
CA VAL A 216 0.16 -1.90 4.83
C VAL A 216 1.51 -1.64 5.45
N TYR A 217 2.53 -1.69 4.61
CA TYR A 217 3.93 -1.67 5.06
C TYR A 217 4.54 -0.25 5.01
N GLY A 218 3.87 0.70 4.35
CA GLY A 218 4.22 2.13 4.40
C GLY A 218 5.62 2.44 3.88
N MET A 219 6.10 1.72 2.87
CA MET A 219 7.39 1.93 2.21
C MET A 219 7.18 2.08 0.72
N THR A 220 8.06 2.77 0.00
CA THR A 220 8.09 2.67 -1.46
C THR A 220 8.61 1.30 -1.90
N ILE A 221 8.43 0.98 -3.18
CA ILE A 221 8.91 -0.30 -3.72
C ILE A 221 10.44 -0.38 -3.70
N GLY A 222 11.14 0.75 -3.87
CA GLY A 222 12.59 0.85 -3.73
C GLY A 222 13.09 0.66 -2.30
N GLU A 223 12.43 1.28 -1.31
CA GLU A 223 12.73 1.05 0.11
C GLU A 223 12.48 -0.42 0.51
N TYR A 224 11.39 -1.03 0.03
CA TYR A 224 11.12 -2.45 0.22
C TYR A 224 12.24 -3.31 -0.37
N ALA A 225 12.68 -3.02 -1.60
CA ALA A 225 13.79 -3.73 -2.26
C ALA A 225 15.07 -3.71 -1.41
N ASN A 226 15.46 -2.52 -0.92
CA ASN A 226 16.62 -2.36 -0.06
C ASN A 226 16.47 -3.17 1.22
N MET A 227 15.31 -3.09 1.88
CA MET A 227 15.07 -3.82 3.12
C MET A 227 15.18 -5.33 2.93
N VAL A 228 14.51 -5.92 1.94
CA VAL A 228 14.54 -7.39 1.75
C VAL A 228 15.93 -7.87 1.34
N ASN A 229 16.68 -7.07 0.59
CA ASN A 229 18.06 -7.40 0.23
C ASN A 229 18.98 -7.35 1.45
N GLU A 230 18.89 -6.27 2.24
CA GLU A 230 19.82 -6.03 3.36
C GLU A 230 19.53 -6.86 4.60
N GLU A 231 18.26 -7.19 4.86
CA GLU A 231 17.85 -8.11 5.94
C GLU A 231 18.00 -9.60 5.55
N MET A 232 18.56 -9.91 4.36
CA MET A 232 18.76 -11.27 3.86
C MET A 232 17.45 -12.07 3.68
N TRP A 233 16.36 -11.40 3.28
CA TRP A 233 15.05 -12.04 3.13
C TRP A 233 14.80 -12.63 1.74
N LEU A 234 15.80 -12.58 0.85
CA LEU A 234 15.78 -13.32 -0.41
C LEU A 234 16.08 -14.81 -0.15
N GLU A 235 15.51 -15.69 -0.97
CA GLU A 235 15.74 -17.14 -0.89
C GLU A 235 17.24 -17.51 -0.83
N GLY A 236 17.59 -18.36 0.14
CA GLY A 236 18.94 -18.89 0.32
C GLY A 236 19.93 -17.92 0.96
N ASP A 237 19.46 -16.94 1.72
CA ASP A 237 20.27 -15.91 2.38
C ASP A 237 21.22 -15.23 1.38
N LYS A 238 20.67 -14.84 0.23
CA LYS A 238 21.42 -14.17 -0.84
C LYS A 238 21.16 -12.67 -0.85
N LYS A 239 22.11 -11.93 -1.43
CA LYS A 239 21.93 -10.55 -1.84
C LYS A 239 22.13 -10.43 -3.35
N VAL A 240 21.34 -9.57 -3.97
CA VAL A 240 21.59 -9.09 -5.33
C VAL A 240 22.37 -7.78 -5.28
N ASP A 241 23.20 -7.51 -6.28
CA ASP A 241 23.74 -6.16 -6.51
C ASP A 241 22.59 -5.24 -6.89
N LEU A 242 22.09 -4.48 -5.90
CA LEU A 242 20.88 -3.68 -6.00
C LEU A 242 21.24 -2.19 -6.06
N THR A 243 20.71 -1.50 -7.06
CA THR A 243 20.69 -0.04 -7.13
C THR A 243 19.25 0.47 -7.13
N VAL A 244 18.89 1.34 -6.20
CA VAL A 244 17.58 2.01 -6.17
C VAL A 244 17.77 3.47 -6.56
N PHE A 245 17.07 3.91 -7.61
CA PHE A 245 17.00 5.33 -7.97
C PHE A 245 15.83 6.00 -7.27
N PRO A 246 16.09 7.01 -6.41
CA PRO A 246 15.04 7.60 -5.60
C PRO A 246 14.20 8.63 -6.37
N LEU A 247 13.02 8.88 -5.82
CA LEU A 247 12.11 9.97 -6.14
C LEU A 247 12.74 11.34 -5.79
N GLU A 248 12.24 12.41 -6.41
CA GLU A 248 12.47 13.78 -5.91
C GLU A 248 11.18 14.38 -5.38
N ASN A 249 11.32 15.20 -4.33
CA ASN A 249 10.21 15.92 -3.67
C ASN A 249 9.13 14.98 -3.09
N TRP A 250 9.47 13.74 -2.75
CA TRP A 250 8.58 12.79 -2.09
C TRP A 250 8.86 12.71 -0.59
N THR A 251 7.80 12.54 0.19
CA THR A 251 7.83 12.19 1.62
C THR A 251 6.65 11.25 1.88
N HIS A 252 6.76 10.38 2.88
CA HIS A 252 5.71 9.40 3.20
C HIS A 252 4.32 9.99 3.48
N ASP A 253 4.23 11.22 4.00
CA ASP A 253 2.95 11.89 4.29
C ASP A 253 2.26 12.49 3.04
N ARG A 254 3.00 12.62 1.94
CA ARG A 254 2.52 13.33 0.75
C ARG A 254 1.47 12.49 0.02
N PHE A 255 0.36 13.11 -0.33
CA PHE A 255 -0.66 12.43 -1.14
C PHE A 255 -0.19 12.31 -2.59
N TYR A 256 -0.38 11.14 -3.19
CA TYR A 256 -0.09 10.90 -4.59
C TYR A 256 -1.28 10.21 -5.26
N SER A 257 -1.98 10.95 -6.12
CA SER A 257 -3.05 10.43 -6.97
C SER A 257 -2.41 9.73 -8.17
N LEU A 258 -2.74 8.46 -8.39
CA LEU A 258 -2.12 7.68 -9.46
C LEU A 258 -2.62 8.16 -10.83
N PRO A 259 -1.75 8.65 -11.73
CA PRO A 259 -2.16 9.16 -13.03
C PRO A 259 -2.63 8.06 -13.99
N ILE A 260 -2.26 6.81 -13.70
CA ILE A 260 -2.65 5.63 -14.46
C ILE A 260 -3.16 4.59 -13.46
N ARG A 261 -4.31 3.98 -13.76
CA ARG A 261 -4.89 2.91 -12.94
C ARG A 261 -3.87 1.77 -12.79
N PRO A 262 -3.50 1.37 -11.56
CA PRO A 262 -2.46 0.36 -11.36
C PRO A 262 -2.97 -1.06 -11.70
N SER A 263 -4.28 -1.28 -11.61
CA SER A 263 -4.98 -2.47 -12.10
C SER A 263 -6.38 -2.11 -12.60
N PRO A 264 -7.04 -2.99 -13.39
CA PRO A 264 -8.42 -2.76 -13.82
C PRO A 264 -9.42 -2.52 -12.67
N ASN A 265 -9.15 -3.05 -11.47
CA ASN A 265 -10.07 -3.02 -10.33
C ASN A 265 -9.74 -1.96 -9.29
N LEU A 266 -8.66 -1.19 -9.47
CA LEU A 266 -8.35 -0.02 -8.64
C LEU A 266 -8.51 1.25 -9.49
N PRO A 267 -9.76 1.65 -9.81
CA PRO A 267 -10.01 2.67 -10.82
C PRO A 267 -9.68 4.10 -10.40
N ASN A 268 -9.56 4.37 -9.10
CA ASN A 268 -9.42 5.73 -8.54
C ASN A 268 -8.84 5.73 -7.10
N ASP A 269 -8.58 6.91 -6.55
CA ASP A 269 -8.00 7.08 -5.21
C ASP A 269 -8.87 6.50 -4.09
N THR A 270 -10.21 6.59 -4.20
CA THR A 270 -11.14 5.98 -3.24
C THR A 270 -10.99 4.46 -3.21
N SER A 271 -10.83 3.81 -4.36
CA SER A 271 -10.58 2.37 -4.39
C SER A 271 -9.23 2.00 -3.79
N ILE A 272 -8.19 2.80 -4.04
CA ILE A 272 -6.83 2.56 -3.53
C ILE A 272 -6.78 2.71 -2.00
N THR A 273 -7.49 3.69 -1.44
CA THR A 273 -7.50 3.92 0.02
C THR A 273 -8.32 2.87 0.77
N LEU A 274 -9.39 2.34 0.14
CA LEU A 274 -10.23 1.28 0.71
C LEU A 274 -9.65 -0.12 0.51
N TYR A 275 -8.77 -0.31 -0.48
CA TYR A 275 -8.23 -1.62 -0.86
C TYR A 275 -7.58 -2.42 0.28
N PRO A 276 -6.80 -1.82 1.21
CA PRO A 276 -6.28 -2.56 2.37
C PRO A 276 -7.37 -3.25 3.20
N SER A 277 -8.54 -2.61 3.34
CA SER A 277 -9.65 -3.12 4.15
C SER A 277 -10.58 -4.02 3.34
N LEU A 278 -11.04 -3.55 2.17
CA LEU A 278 -11.97 -4.32 1.33
C LEU A 278 -11.30 -5.48 0.58
N GLY A 279 -9.99 -5.44 0.35
CA GLY A 279 -9.23 -6.53 -0.25
C GLY A 279 -9.29 -7.83 0.58
N MET A 280 -9.53 -7.74 1.89
CA MET A 280 -9.74 -8.92 2.75
C MET A 280 -10.98 -9.73 2.35
N LEU A 281 -11.98 -9.09 1.75
CA LEU A 281 -13.19 -9.76 1.27
C LEU A 281 -12.91 -10.70 0.09
N GLU A 282 -11.75 -10.60 -0.55
CA GLU A 282 -11.34 -11.54 -1.58
C GLU A 282 -11.21 -12.98 -1.04
N GLY A 283 -10.86 -13.13 0.24
CA GLY A 283 -10.89 -14.40 0.97
C GLY A 283 -12.27 -14.84 1.46
N THR A 284 -13.36 -14.21 0.99
CA THR A 284 -14.74 -14.51 1.39
C THR A 284 -15.64 -14.68 0.17
N ASN A 285 -16.88 -15.11 0.36
CA ASN A 285 -17.89 -15.10 -0.71
C ASN A 285 -18.58 -13.73 -0.90
N ILE A 286 -18.17 -12.68 -0.17
CA ILE A 286 -18.68 -11.32 -0.34
C ILE A 286 -18.11 -10.72 -1.63
N ASN A 287 -18.96 -10.05 -2.41
CA ASN A 287 -18.53 -9.26 -3.55
C ASN A 287 -17.98 -7.92 -3.05
N ALA A 288 -16.74 -7.56 -3.41
CA ALA A 288 -16.08 -6.29 -3.05
C ALA A 288 -16.29 -5.18 -4.11
N GLY A 289 -17.47 -5.12 -4.72
CA GLY A 289 -17.83 -4.17 -5.78
C GLY A 289 -17.39 -4.55 -7.19
N ARG A 290 -16.72 -5.70 -7.38
CA ARG A 290 -16.37 -6.22 -8.71
C ARG A 290 -17.62 -6.51 -9.55
N GLY A 291 -17.54 -6.28 -10.86
CA GLY A 291 -18.69 -6.32 -11.74
C GLY A 291 -19.59 -5.08 -11.65
N THR A 292 -19.04 -3.97 -11.13
CA THR A 292 -19.64 -2.64 -11.12
C THR A 292 -18.56 -1.61 -11.47
N GLU A 293 -18.91 -0.34 -11.63
CA GLU A 293 -17.94 0.77 -11.82
C GLU A 293 -17.30 1.27 -10.50
N PHE A 294 -17.54 0.55 -9.40
CA PHE A 294 -17.14 0.91 -8.04
C PHE A 294 -16.41 -0.25 -7.34
N GLN A 295 -15.49 -0.90 -8.07
CA GLN A 295 -14.64 -1.96 -7.53
C GLN A 295 -13.84 -1.42 -6.34
N PHE A 296 -13.80 -2.20 -5.25
CA PHE A 296 -13.24 -1.84 -3.94
C PHE A 296 -13.76 -0.49 -3.39
N GLN A 297 -15.01 -0.16 -3.69
CA GLN A 297 -15.70 1.01 -3.14
C GLN A 297 -17.09 0.65 -2.59
N ARG A 298 -17.35 -0.66 -2.42
CA ARG A 298 -18.57 -1.21 -1.83
C ARG A 298 -18.36 -2.68 -1.50
N TYR A 299 -19.27 -3.22 -0.72
CA TYR A 299 -19.36 -4.66 -0.51
C TYR A 299 -20.81 -5.11 -0.39
N GLY A 300 -21.06 -6.38 -0.68
CA GLY A 300 -22.38 -6.98 -0.51
C GLY A 300 -22.45 -8.41 -1.01
N ALA A 301 -23.55 -9.08 -0.67
CA ALA A 301 -23.91 -10.39 -1.22
C ALA A 301 -25.42 -10.62 -1.14
N SER A 302 -25.93 -11.59 -1.90
CA SER A 302 -27.36 -11.94 -1.86
C SER A 302 -27.79 -12.63 -0.56
N PHE A 303 -26.82 -13.11 0.23
CA PHE A 303 -27.03 -13.81 1.50
C PHE A 303 -26.80 -12.95 2.74
N LEU A 304 -26.58 -11.63 2.57
CA LEU A 304 -26.62 -10.67 3.67
C LEU A 304 -28.09 -10.36 4.05
N ASP A 305 -28.35 -10.06 5.32
CA ASP A 305 -29.71 -9.77 5.81
C ASP A 305 -30.26 -8.48 5.18
N LYS A 306 -31.26 -8.66 4.30
CA LYS A 306 -31.94 -7.57 3.59
C LYS A 306 -32.61 -6.54 4.49
N ASN A 307 -32.88 -6.88 5.76
CA ASN A 307 -33.52 -5.95 6.70
C ASN A 307 -32.50 -5.00 7.35
N VAL A 308 -31.20 -5.28 7.22
CA VAL A 308 -30.12 -4.46 7.79
C VAL A 308 -29.60 -3.43 6.78
N TYR A 309 -29.64 -3.73 5.48
CA TYR A 309 -29.02 -2.91 4.44
C TYR A 309 -30.05 -2.26 3.52
N GLU A 310 -29.97 -0.95 3.35
CA GLU A 310 -30.77 -0.19 2.38
C GLU A 310 -30.15 -0.20 0.97
N PHE A 311 -28.81 -0.22 0.88
CA PHE A 311 -28.10 -0.18 -0.39
C PHE A 311 -28.07 -1.56 -1.05
N THR A 312 -28.37 -1.59 -2.35
CA THR A 312 -28.35 -2.80 -3.17
C THR A 312 -27.70 -2.58 -4.53
N TYR A 313 -27.15 -3.65 -5.11
CA TYR A 313 -26.58 -3.64 -6.44
C TYR A 313 -26.55 -5.05 -7.06
N ILE A 314 -26.38 -5.13 -8.38
CA ILE A 314 -26.26 -6.40 -9.11
C ILE A 314 -24.91 -6.41 -9.84
N PRO A 315 -23.94 -7.24 -9.41
CA PRO A 315 -22.69 -7.45 -10.13
C PRO A 315 -22.95 -8.03 -11.53
N LYS A 316 -22.27 -7.51 -12.55
CA LYS A 316 -22.31 -8.01 -13.93
C LYS A 316 -20.90 -8.07 -14.51
N PRO A 317 -20.60 -8.95 -15.47
CA PRO A 317 -19.32 -8.96 -16.15
C PRO A 317 -18.97 -7.57 -16.71
N ASN A 318 -17.78 -7.07 -16.38
CA ASN A 318 -17.26 -5.80 -16.90
C ASN A 318 -15.73 -5.82 -17.03
N PHE A 319 -15.15 -4.73 -17.54
CA PHE A 319 -13.70 -4.58 -17.63
C PHE A 319 -13.06 -4.76 -16.24
N GLY A 320 -12.09 -5.67 -16.14
CA GLY A 320 -11.46 -6.04 -14.88
C GLY A 320 -12.17 -7.11 -14.06
N SER A 321 -13.40 -7.52 -14.43
CA SER A 321 -14.09 -8.63 -13.78
C SER A 321 -15.07 -9.33 -14.71
N LYS A 322 -14.57 -10.30 -15.48
CA LYS A 322 -15.37 -11.14 -16.38
C LYS A 322 -16.31 -12.11 -15.64
N TYR A 323 -15.91 -12.54 -14.43
CA TYR A 323 -16.65 -13.48 -13.59
C TYR A 323 -16.72 -12.96 -12.14
N PRO A 324 -17.50 -11.89 -11.87
CA PRO A 324 -17.59 -11.32 -10.52
C PRO A 324 -18.30 -12.28 -9.56
N LYS A 325 -17.93 -12.25 -8.27
CA LYS A 325 -18.70 -12.92 -7.21
C LYS A 325 -20.15 -12.40 -7.22
N GLU A 326 -21.10 -13.27 -6.96
CA GLU A 326 -22.53 -12.92 -6.94
C GLU A 326 -23.06 -12.36 -8.28
N GLU A 327 -22.47 -12.77 -9.41
CA GLU A 327 -22.89 -12.39 -10.75
C GLU A 327 -24.40 -12.57 -10.97
N GLY A 328 -25.07 -11.51 -11.41
CA GLY A 328 -26.51 -11.50 -11.71
C GLY A 328 -27.42 -11.54 -10.49
N LYS A 329 -26.89 -11.62 -9.27
CA LYS A 329 -27.69 -11.67 -8.03
C LYS A 329 -27.84 -10.28 -7.42
N LEU A 330 -29.02 -10.00 -6.86
CA LEU A 330 -29.26 -8.79 -6.07
C LEU A 330 -28.49 -8.90 -4.74
N CYS A 331 -27.46 -8.09 -4.59
CA CYS A 331 -26.64 -8.00 -3.39
C CYS A 331 -27.14 -6.90 -2.47
N TYR A 332 -27.14 -7.17 -1.16
CA TYR A 332 -27.38 -6.20 -0.09
C TYR A 332 -26.03 -5.86 0.56
N GLY A 333 -25.82 -4.61 0.94
CA GLY A 333 -24.55 -4.20 1.58
C GLY A 333 -24.39 -2.69 1.74
N LYS A 334 -23.16 -2.17 1.60
CA LYS A 334 -22.86 -0.74 1.75
C LYS A 334 -22.09 -0.17 0.56
N ASP A 335 -22.43 1.07 0.19
CA ASP A 335 -21.64 1.89 -0.74
C ASP A 335 -20.64 2.76 0.04
N LEU A 336 -19.38 2.67 -0.33
CA LEU A 336 -18.25 3.37 0.28
C LEU A 336 -17.58 4.31 -0.73
N SER A 337 -18.21 4.57 -1.88
CA SER A 337 -17.69 5.40 -2.98
C SER A 337 -17.37 6.85 -2.61
N LYS A 338 -17.87 7.33 -1.46
CA LYS A 338 -17.61 8.67 -0.91
C LYS A 338 -16.64 8.67 0.27
N THR A 339 -15.96 7.56 0.53
CA THR A 339 -14.99 7.47 1.63
C THR A 339 -13.79 8.38 1.35
N GLU A 340 -13.41 9.17 2.33
CA GLU A 340 -12.21 10.00 2.28
C GLU A 340 -10.94 9.14 2.46
N ARG A 341 -9.77 9.74 2.25
CA ARG A 341 -8.48 9.06 2.45
C ARG A 341 -8.39 8.51 3.87
N MET A 342 -8.17 7.20 3.98
CA MET A 342 -8.01 6.49 5.24
C MET A 342 -6.56 6.57 5.74
N ASN A 343 -6.40 6.54 7.06
CA ASN A 343 -5.08 6.53 7.74
C ASN A 343 -4.85 5.24 8.53
N GLU A 344 -5.71 4.25 8.34
CA GLU A 344 -5.66 2.99 9.06
C GLU A 344 -6.34 1.88 8.25
N VAL A 345 -5.97 0.63 8.55
CA VAL A 345 -6.72 -0.53 8.11
C VAL A 345 -7.88 -0.75 9.09
N THR A 346 -9.09 -0.99 8.58
CA THR A 346 -10.26 -1.31 9.40
C THR A 346 -10.82 -2.68 9.07
N MET A 347 -11.16 -3.44 10.10
CA MET A 347 -11.90 -4.70 9.97
C MET A 347 -13.41 -4.51 10.09
N GLU A 348 -13.89 -3.26 10.26
CA GLU A 348 -15.32 -2.98 10.41
C GLU A 348 -16.15 -3.51 9.24
N TYR A 349 -15.67 -3.39 8.00
CA TYR A 349 -16.43 -3.84 6.83
C TYR A 349 -16.60 -5.36 6.78
N ILE A 350 -15.54 -6.12 7.11
CA ILE A 350 -15.63 -7.58 7.13
C ILE A 350 -16.40 -8.07 8.36
N ILE A 351 -16.26 -7.42 9.52
CA ILE A 351 -17.03 -7.72 10.73
C ILE A 351 -18.52 -7.45 10.49
N ASP A 352 -18.87 -6.32 9.89
CA ASP A 352 -20.25 -5.95 9.54
C ASP A 352 -20.86 -6.95 8.55
N ALA A 353 -20.15 -7.27 7.47
CA ALA A 353 -20.59 -8.27 6.52
C ALA A 353 -20.75 -9.66 7.16
N TYR A 354 -19.78 -10.09 7.98
CA TYR A 354 -19.84 -11.36 8.69
C TYR A 354 -21.04 -11.37 9.62
N THR A 355 -21.18 -10.37 10.50
CA THR A 355 -22.24 -10.24 11.51
C THR A 355 -23.63 -10.33 10.90
N ASN A 356 -23.84 -9.67 9.75
CA ASN A 356 -25.14 -9.62 9.07
C ASN A 356 -25.31 -10.67 7.97
N THR A 357 -24.42 -11.66 7.90
CA THR A 357 -24.61 -12.83 7.04
C THR A 357 -25.61 -13.79 7.67
N VAL A 358 -26.66 -14.15 6.92
CA VAL A 358 -27.72 -15.07 7.40
C VAL A 358 -27.18 -16.48 7.64
N ASP A 359 -26.30 -16.96 6.77
CA ASP A 359 -25.67 -18.28 6.85
C ASP A 359 -24.14 -18.16 6.93
N LYS A 360 -23.61 -18.17 8.16
CA LYS A 360 -22.19 -17.96 8.44
C LYS A 360 -21.28 -18.99 7.76
N SER A 361 -21.79 -20.19 7.50
CA SER A 361 -21.02 -21.26 6.83
C SER A 361 -20.61 -20.90 5.41
N LYS A 362 -21.29 -19.92 4.79
CA LYS A 362 -21.00 -19.42 3.45
C LYS A 362 -20.07 -18.23 3.43
N PHE A 363 -19.60 -17.72 4.56
CA PHE A 363 -18.87 -16.45 4.56
C PHE A 363 -17.42 -16.60 4.10
N PHE A 364 -16.61 -17.32 4.87
CA PHE A 364 -15.17 -17.43 4.63
C PHE A 364 -14.84 -18.48 3.57
N LEU A 365 -13.87 -18.15 2.71
CA LEU A 365 -13.10 -19.10 1.93
C LEU A 365 -11.77 -19.29 2.66
N THR A 366 -11.76 -20.13 3.71
CA THR A 366 -10.69 -20.19 4.73
C THR A 366 -9.27 -20.14 4.15
N ASP A 367 -8.93 -21.01 3.20
CA ASP A 367 -7.60 -21.03 2.57
C ASP A 367 -7.25 -19.71 1.87
N GLY A 368 -8.23 -19.08 1.22
CA GLY A 368 -8.07 -17.78 0.57
C GLY A 368 -7.94 -16.66 1.59
N PHE A 369 -8.76 -16.67 2.64
CA PHE A 369 -8.73 -15.67 3.69
C PHE A 369 -7.41 -15.66 4.45
N THR A 370 -6.94 -16.84 4.87
CA THR A 370 -5.65 -16.99 5.56
C THR A 370 -4.50 -16.45 4.73
N LYS A 371 -4.48 -16.65 3.40
CA LYS A 371 -3.44 -16.09 2.52
C LYS A 371 -3.47 -14.57 2.42
N HIS A 372 -4.66 -13.96 2.41
CA HIS A 372 -4.80 -12.49 2.39
C HIS A 372 -4.44 -11.88 3.74
N ALA A 373 -4.97 -12.45 4.83
CA ALA A 373 -4.71 -12.04 6.20
C ALA A 373 -3.23 -12.24 6.59
N GLY A 374 -2.61 -13.30 6.09
CA GLY A 374 -1.26 -13.73 6.44
C GLY A 374 -1.17 -14.47 7.77
N ASN A 375 -2.30 -14.86 8.34
CA ASN A 375 -2.42 -15.64 9.56
C ASN A 375 -3.80 -16.29 9.65
N ASP A 376 -3.94 -17.33 10.47
CA ASP A 376 -5.23 -17.98 10.72
C ASP A 376 -6.04 -17.31 11.85
N ARG A 377 -5.39 -16.46 12.65
CA ARG A 377 -5.99 -15.83 13.84
C ARG A 377 -7.11 -14.86 13.49
N LEU A 378 -6.98 -14.10 12.40
CA LEU A 378 -7.96 -13.06 12.05
C LEU A 378 -9.36 -13.64 11.83
N GLN A 379 -9.47 -14.78 11.15
CA GLN A 379 -10.76 -15.45 10.95
C GLN A 379 -11.37 -15.87 12.29
N LYS A 380 -10.58 -16.54 13.12
CA LYS A 380 -11.00 -17.01 14.45
C LYS A 380 -11.49 -15.86 15.34
N GLN A 381 -10.82 -14.69 15.26
CA GLN A 381 -11.23 -13.50 16.01
C GLN A 381 -12.59 -12.96 15.54
N ILE A 382 -12.81 -12.88 14.22
CA ILE A 382 -14.10 -12.41 13.66
C ILE A 382 -15.22 -13.40 14.02
N GLU A 383 -14.97 -14.70 13.91
CA GLU A 383 -15.92 -15.76 14.29
C GLU A 383 -16.26 -15.74 15.79
N ALA A 384 -15.28 -15.39 16.64
CA ALA A 384 -15.46 -15.22 18.08
C ALA A 384 -16.17 -13.90 18.46
N GLY A 385 -16.48 -13.04 17.49
CA GLY A 385 -17.16 -11.76 17.73
C GLY A 385 -16.25 -10.66 18.27
N ALA A 386 -14.94 -10.76 18.06
CA ALA A 386 -14.00 -9.70 18.46
C ALA A 386 -14.30 -8.40 17.70
N THR A 387 -14.20 -7.29 18.42
CA THR A 387 -14.36 -5.95 17.86
C THR A 387 -13.16 -5.54 17.00
N ASN A 388 -13.34 -4.52 16.15
CA ASN A 388 -12.25 -3.95 15.36
C ASN A 388 -11.05 -3.54 16.25
N ALA A 389 -11.33 -2.92 17.40
CA ALA A 389 -10.29 -2.49 18.34
C ALA A 389 -9.51 -3.68 18.96
N GLU A 390 -10.20 -4.74 19.35
CA GLU A 390 -9.57 -5.95 19.90
C GLU A 390 -8.69 -6.65 18.86
N ILE A 391 -9.17 -6.77 17.62
CA ILE A 391 -8.39 -7.35 16.51
C ILE A 391 -7.14 -6.51 16.25
N LYS A 392 -7.27 -5.19 16.13
CA LYS A 392 -6.15 -4.27 15.89
C LYS A 392 -5.11 -4.32 17.00
N ALA A 393 -5.53 -4.53 18.25
CA ALA A 393 -4.60 -4.68 19.37
C ALA A 393 -3.65 -5.87 19.18
N THR A 394 -4.04 -6.91 18.45
CA THR A 394 -3.24 -8.15 18.33
C THR A 394 -2.04 -8.05 17.40
N TRP A 395 -2.02 -7.13 16.43
CA TRP A 395 -0.86 -6.93 15.54
C TRP A 395 -0.01 -5.71 15.91
N LYS A 396 -0.34 -4.99 16.98
CA LYS A 396 0.40 -3.78 17.37
C LYS A 396 1.88 -4.08 17.67
N ALA A 397 2.17 -5.20 18.34
CA ALA A 397 3.55 -5.61 18.63
C ALA A 397 4.34 -5.89 17.33
N ASP A 398 3.71 -6.55 16.36
CA ASP A 398 4.30 -6.85 15.06
C ASP A 398 4.61 -5.55 14.28
N ILE A 399 3.69 -4.59 14.29
CA ILE A 399 3.88 -3.27 13.67
C ILE A 399 5.06 -2.53 14.30
N GLU A 400 5.17 -2.50 15.63
CA GLU A 400 6.26 -1.79 16.31
C GLU A 400 7.62 -2.47 16.09
N LYS A 401 7.64 -3.80 15.94
CA LYS A 401 8.85 -4.53 15.50
C LYS A 401 9.22 -4.15 14.07
N PHE A 402 8.26 -4.17 13.16
CA PHE A 402 8.48 -3.84 11.75
C PHE A 402 8.93 -2.39 11.55
N LYS A 403 8.32 -1.43 12.25
CA LYS A 403 8.72 -0.01 12.20
C LYS A 403 10.20 0.21 12.57
N LYS A 404 10.73 -0.57 13.52
CA LYS A 404 12.17 -0.52 13.89
C LYS A 404 13.06 -1.08 12.78
N ILE A 405 12.62 -2.11 12.07
CA ILE A 405 13.35 -2.69 10.94
C ILE A 405 13.36 -1.71 9.78
N ARG A 406 12.18 -1.28 9.32
CA ARG A 406 12.04 -0.42 8.14
C ARG A 406 12.76 0.91 8.25
N ALA A 407 12.88 1.47 9.47
CA ALA A 407 13.53 2.75 9.70
C ALA A 407 14.99 2.81 9.24
N LYS A 408 15.67 1.65 9.11
CA LYS A 408 17.03 1.55 8.57
C LYS A 408 17.10 1.78 7.05
N TYR A 409 15.96 1.66 6.36
CA TYR A 409 15.87 1.53 4.90
C TYR A 409 15.01 2.60 4.24
N LEU A 410 14.41 3.51 5.01
CA LEU A 410 13.64 4.62 4.47
C LEU A 410 14.56 5.60 3.73
N LEU A 411 14.13 6.04 2.56
CA LEU A 411 14.81 6.99 1.69
C LEU A 411 14.22 8.41 1.81
N TYR A 412 13.02 8.55 2.39
CA TYR A 412 12.21 9.78 2.35
C TYR A 412 11.64 10.19 3.72
#